data_AF-A0A0Q8QMP7-F1
#
_entry.id   AF-A0A0Q8QMP7-F1
#
_cell.length_a   1.000
_cell.length_b   1.000
_cell.length_c   1.000
_cell.angle_alpha   90.00
_cell.angle_beta   90.00
_cell.angle_gamma   90.00
#
_symmetry.space_group_name_H-M   'P 1'
#
loop_
_entity.id
_entity.type
_entity.pdbx_description
1 polymer ?
#
loop_
_entity_poly.entity_id
_entity_poly.type
_entity_poly.pdbx_seq_one_letter_code
_entity_poly.pdbx_strand_id
1 'polypeptide(L)'
;MMQKLIPILCLALAACSEKLAEVAVAPELPQGVRPDFMERIDSTTLKEAIDRAGQNVQVEAGEHALDIPCDGVSENEFAKVTFKVDPQVLTVLTFKSCGVSFQTIFPE
;
A
#
# COMPACT_ATOMS: atom_id res chain seq x y z
N MET A 1 9.38 43.85 -41.07
CA MET A 1 9.50 43.35 -39.68
C MET A 1 8.75 42.01 -39.62
N MET A 2 9.49 40.90 -39.58
CA MET A 2 8.92 39.54 -39.61
C MET A 2 8.57 39.09 -38.19
N GLN A 3 7.30 38.85 -37.95
CA GLN A 3 6.73 38.40 -36.68
C GLN A 3 6.87 36.87 -36.61
N LYS A 4 7.80 36.38 -35.79
CA LYS A 4 7.99 34.95 -35.53
C LYS A 4 6.88 34.45 -34.61
N LEU A 5 5.93 33.69 -35.16
CA LEU A 5 4.98 32.89 -34.40
C LEU A 5 5.71 31.67 -33.83
N ILE A 6 5.87 31.62 -32.51
CA ILE A 6 6.30 30.43 -31.78
C ILE A 6 5.02 29.65 -31.44
N PRO A 7 4.77 28.45 -32.01
CA PRO A 7 3.69 27.62 -31.51
C PRO A 7 4.10 27.09 -30.13
N ILE A 8 3.36 27.54 -29.12
CA ILE A 8 3.40 26.98 -27.77
C ILE A 8 2.98 25.52 -27.89
N LEU A 9 3.98 24.65 -27.76
CA LEU A 9 3.84 23.22 -27.63
C LEU A 9 3.11 22.96 -26.29
N CYS A 10 1.78 22.96 -26.31
CA CYS A 10 0.99 22.34 -25.26
C CYS A 10 1.29 20.84 -25.30
N LEU A 11 2.34 20.41 -24.60
CA LEU A 11 2.44 19.02 -24.16
C LEU A 11 1.19 18.76 -23.34
N ALA A 12 0.22 18.10 -23.96
CA ALA A 12 -0.78 17.32 -23.25
C ALA A 12 -0.01 16.23 -22.51
N LEU A 13 0.52 16.57 -21.33
CA LEU A 13 0.76 15.62 -20.27
C LEU A 13 -0.60 15.02 -19.98
N ALA A 14 -0.88 13.90 -20.65
CA ALA A 14 -1.94 13.00 -20.27
C ALA A 14 -1.75 12.76 -18.77
N ALA A 15 -2.60 13.40 -17.99
CA ALA A 15 -2.69 13.18 -16.56
C ALA A 15 -3.15 11.73 -16.38
N CYS A 16 -2.20 10.79 -16.36
CA CYS A 16 -2.30 9.67 -15.45
C CYS A 16 -2.28 10.28 -14.06
N SER A 17 -3.43 10.81 -13.62
CA SER A 17 -3.70 10.91 -12.20
C SER A 17 -3.72 9.47 -11.72
N GLU A 18 -2.56 8.97 -11.29
CA GLU A 18 -2.50 7.76 -10.47
C GLU A 18 -3.47 8.01 -9.33
N LYS A 19 -4.57 7.25 -9.32
CA LYS A 19 -5.59 7.44 -8.31
C LYS A 19 -4.95 7.01 -7.00
N LEU A 20 -4.74 7.96 -6.11
CA LEU A 20 -4.33 7.65 -4.75
C LEU A 20 -5.52 7.01 -4.02
N ALA A 21 -5.24 5.99 -3.23
CA ALA A 21 -6.19 5.32 -2.38
C ALA A 21 -5.75 5.43 -0.93
N GLU A 22 -6.74 5.46 -0.03
CA GLU A 22 -6.49 5.55 1.40
C GLU A 22 -6.31 4.15 1.99
N VAL A 23 -5.17 3.93 2.64
CA VAL A 23 -4.83 2.67 3.31
C VAL A 23 -4.43 2.94 4.75
N ALA A 24 -4.88 2.09 5.66
CA ALA A 24 -4.41 2.07 7.04
C ALA A 24 -3.92 0.67 7.40
N VAL A 25 -2.81 0.59 8.13
CA VAL A 25 -2.34 -0.66 8.73
C VAL A 25 -2.71 -0.64 10.20
N ALA A 26 -3.36 -1.70 10.68
CA ALA A 26 -3.66 -1.86 12.10
C ALA A 26 -2.36 -1.95 12.91
N PRO A 27 -2.20 -1.19 14.01
CA PRO A 27 -0.96 -1.16 14.79
C PRO A 27 -0.72 -2.43 15.61
N GLU A 28 -1.74 -3.28 15.79
CA GLU A 28 -1.64 -4.50 16.57
C GLU A 28 -0.76 -5.55 15.88
N LEU A 29 0.26 -6.02 16.59
CA LEU A 29 1.06 -7.17 16.16
C LEU A 29 0.29 -8.48 16.40
N PRO A 30 0.42 -9.47 15.49
CA PRO A 30 -0.11 -10.81 15.73
C PRO A 30 0.55 -11.44 16.96
N GLN A 31 -0.17 -12.31 17.67
CA GLN A 31 0.42 -13.02 18.81
C GLN A 31 1.51 -14.00 18.35
N GLY A 32 2.59 -14.09 19.14
CA GLY A 32 3.67 -15.06 18.91
C GLY A 32 4.62 -14.72 17.77
N VAL A 33 4.55 -13.53 17.20
CA VAL A 33 5.53 -13.06 16.19
C VAL A 33 6.75 -12.42 16.86
N ARG A 34 7.84 -12.28 16.10
CA ARG A 34 9.04 -11.62 16.59
C ARG A 34 8.85 -10.10 16.76
N PRO A 35 9.64 -9.44 17.62
CA PRO A 35 9.56 -7.98 17.79
C PRO A 35 9.82 -7.19 16.51
N ASP A 36 10.63 -7.73 15.60
CA ASP A 36 10.99 -7.15 14.30
C ASP A 36 10.02 -7.53 13.17
N PHE A 37 8.82 -8.03 13.50
CA PHE A 37 7.86 -8.55 12.51
C PHE A 37 7.53 -7.53 11.40
N MET A 38 7.18 -6.30 11.76
CA MET A 38 6.80 -5.26 10.79
C MET A 38 7.97 -4.85 9.89
N GLU A 39 9.19 -4.83 10.43
CA GLU A 39 10.41 -4.46 9.70
C GLU A 39 10.80 -5.50 8.65
N ARG A 40 10.31 -6.74 8.82
CA ARG A 40 10.53 -7.87 7.93
C ARG A 40 9.45 -8.03 6.87
N ILE A 41 8.36 -7.27 6.95
CA ILE A 41 7.35 -7.27 5.88
C ILE A 41 7.94 -6.51 4.71
N ASP A 42 8.16 -7.22 3.60
CA ASP A 42 8.57 -6.59 2.35
C ASP A 42 7.32 -6.15 1.57
N SER A 43 7.36 -4.91 1.09
CA SER A 43 6.35 -4.35 0.21
C SER A 43 7.00 -3.40 -0.78
N THR A 44 6.65 -3.56 -2.05
CA THR A 44 7.10 -2.64 -3.10
C THR A 44 6.49 -1.24 -2.95
N THR A 45 5.31 -1.11 -2.34
CA THR A 45 4.45 0.09 -2.46
C THR A 45 3.72 0.48 -1.19
N LEU A 46 3.68 -0.37 -0.15
CA LEU A 46 2.96 -0.10 1.10
C LEU A 46 3.88 0.11 2.30
N LYS A 47 5.19 0.28 2.07
CA LYS A 47 6.17 0.47 3.14
C LYS A 47 5.82 1.64 4.06
N GLU A 48 5.36 2.75 3.49
CA GLU A 48 4.93 3.91 4.30
C GLU A 48 3.72 3.56 5.19
N ALA A 49 2.73 2.83 4.66
CA ALA A 49 1.56 2.42 5.44
C ALA A 49 1.93 1.51 6.61
N ILE A 50 2.89 0.60 6.38
CA ILE A 50 3.43 -0.31 7.41
C ILE A 50 4.21 0.48 8.47
N ASP A 51 5.09 1.40 8.05
CA ASP A 51 5.90 2.23 8.95
C ASP A 51 5.04 3.19 9.80
N ARG A 52 3.87 3.56 9.28
CA ARG A 52 2.91 4.47 9.91
C ARG A 52 1.67 3.73 10.40
N ALA A 53 1.81 2.47 10.83
CA ALA A 53 0.71 1.69 11.37
C ALA A 53 -0.08 2.46 12.45
N GLY A 54 -1.41 2.39 12.37
CA GLY A 54 -2.35 3.21 13.13
C GLY A 54 -2.72 4.54 12.47
N GLN A 55 -2.17 4.86 11.30
CA GLN A 55 -2.49 6.06 10.53
C GLN A 55 -3.03 5.70 9.15
N ASN A 56 -3.93 6.55 8.64
CA ASN A 56 -4.33 6.51 7.25
C ASN A 56 -3.27 7.20 6.41
N VAL A 57 -2.84 6.55 5.35
CA VAL A 57 -1.87 7.08 4.37
C VAL A 57 -2.43 6.93 2.96
N GLN A 58 -1.96 7.77 2.05
CA GLN A 58 -2.29 7.63 0.65
C GLN A 58 -1.23 6.80 -0.06
N VAL A 59 -1.68 5.81 -0.82
CA VAL A 59 -0.84 4.94 -1.64
C VAL A 59 -1.40 4.90 -3.06
N GLU A 60 -0.62 4.45 -4.03
CA GLU A 60 -1.13 4.21 -5.38
C GLU A 60 -2.27 3.19 -5.34
N ALA A 61 -3.39 3.43 -6.02
CA ALA A 61 -4.41 2.40 -6.18
C ALA A 61 -3.96 1.34 -7.17
N GLY A 62 -4.34 0.09 -6.94
CA GLY A 62 -3.98 -1.00 -7.82
C GLY A 62 -3.73 -2.30 -7.09
N GLU A 63 -3.00 -3.19 -7.73
CA GLU A 63 -2.57 -4.45 -7.14
C GLU A 63 -1.25 -4.26 -6.38
N HIS A 64 -1.19 -4.74 -5.14
CA HIS A 64 -0.04 -4.69 -4.26
C HIS A 64 0.34 -6.08 -3.80
N ALA A 65 1.62 -6.30 -3.56
CA ALA A 65 2.16 -7.53 -3.01
C ALA A 65 2.88 -7.25 -1.68
N LEU A 66 2.76 -8.22 -0.77
CA LEU A 66 3.42 -8.24 0.53
C LEU A 66 4.04 -9.62 0.73
N ASP A 67 5.28 -9.66 1.22
CA ASP A 67 5.87 -10.87 1.76
C ASP A 67 5.80 -10.81 3.29
N ILE A 68 4.98 -11.67 3.89
CA ILE A 68 4.63 -11.63 5.31
C ILE A 68 5.33 -12.76 6.05
N PRO A 69 6.10 -12.50 7.13
CA PRO A 69 6.72 -13.54 7.93
C PRO A 69 5.71 -14.55 8.51
N CYS A 70 6.07 -15.83 8.51
CA CYS A 70 5.27 -16.93 9.06
C CYS A 70 5.78 -17.43 10.42
N ASP A 71 6.25 -16.52 11.27
CA ASP A 71 6.96 -16.81 12.53
C ASP A 71 6.20 -17.78 13.47
N GLY A 72 4.86 -17.83 13.40
CA GLY A 72 4.04 -18.75 14.21
C GLY A 72 3.88 -20.16 13.64
N VAL A 73 4.42 -20.42 12.45
CA VAL A 73 4.28 -21.69 11.70
C VAL A 73 5.63 -22.30 11.38
N SER A 74 6.56 -21.50 10.85
CA SER A 74 7.84 -21.95 10.32
C SER A 74 8.85 -20.79 10.32
N GLU A 75 10.01 -21.01 10.91
CA GLU A 75 11.03 -19.96 11.00
C GLU A 75 11.58 -19.60 9.62
N ASN A 76 11.72 -18.30 9.35
CA ASN A 76 12.23 -17.74 8.08
C ASN A 76 11.40 -18.07 6.84
N GLU A 77 10.17 -18.53 7.01
CA GLU A 77 9.20 -18.68 5.92
C GLU A 77 8.40 -17.40 5.75
N PHE A 78 8.02 -17.10 4.50
CA PHE A 78 7.24 -15.93 4.13
C PHE A 78 6.05 -16.34 3.26
N ALA A 79 4.88 -15.81 3.58
CA ALA A 79 3.69 -15.92 2.75
C ALA A 79 3.62 -14.70 1.82
N LYS A 80 3.58 -14.96 0.52
CA LYS A 80 3.31 -13.92 -0.47
C LYS A 80 1.82 -13.68 -0.58
N VAL A 81 1.39 -12.45 -0.33
CA VAL A 81 0.00 -12.03 -0.43
C VAL A 81 -0.14 -10.91 -1.44
N THR A 82 -1.05 -11.09 -2.39
CA THR A 82 -1.41 -10.08 -3.38
C THR A 82 -2.84 -9.62 -3.14
N PHE A 83 -3.09 -8.32 -3.23
CA PHE A 83 -4.43 -7.75 -3.08
C PHE A 83 -4.58 -6.44 -3.83
N LYS A 84 -5.83 -6.02 -4.03
CA LYS A 84 -6.16 -4.79 -4.74
C LYS A 84 -6.64 -3.72 -3.76
N VAL A 85 -6.10 -2.51 -3.88
CA VAL A 85 -6.58 -1.32 -3.19
C VAL A 85 -7.42 -0.50 -4.16
N ASP A 86 -8.64 -0.17 -3.73
CA ASP A 86 -9.60 0.63 -4.51
C ASP A 86 -9.59 2.09 -4.02
N PRO A 87 -9.50 3.10 -4.91
CA PRO A 87 -9.43 4.50 -4.50
C PRO A 87 -10.73 5.08 -3.97
N GLN A 88 -11.86 4.35 -4.04
CA GLN A 88 -13.18 4.82 -3.61
C GLN A 88 -13.48 4.47 -2.15
N VAL A 89 -12.59 3.74 -1.49
CA VAL A 89 -12.81 3.14 -0.16
C VAL A 89 -11.54 3.24 0.67
N LEU A 90 -11.70 3.28 1.98
CA LEU A 90 -10.59 3.08 2.90
C LEU A 90 -10.34 1.57 3.02
N THR A 91 -9.09 1.16 2.76
CA THR A 91 -8.65 -0.23 2.96
C THR A 91 -7.86 -0.33 4.26
N VAL A 92 -8.33 -1.14 5.20
CA VAL A 92 -7.63 -1.41 6.47
C VAL A 92 -7.00 -2.80 6.42
N LEU A 93 -5.69 -2.85 6.67
CA LEU A 93 -4.88 -4.06 6.70
C LEU A 93 -4.67 -4.52 8.14
N THR A 94 -4.95 -5.79 8.44
CA THR A 94 -4.65 -6.40 9.74
C THR A 94 -3.76 -7.61 9.55
N PHE A 95 -2.52 -7.53 10.01
CA PHE A 95 -1.58 -8.64 9.89
C PHE A 95 -1.95 -9.82 10.80
N LYS A 96 -1.57 -11.01 10.34
CA LYS A 96 -1.68 -12.30 11.04
C LYS A 96 -0.31 -12.97 11.05
N SER A 97 -0.15 -14.03 11.86
CA SER A 97 1.13 -14.72 12.04
C SER A 97 1.70 -15.39 10.78
N CYS A 98 0.94 -15.43 9.67
CA CYS A 98 1.37 -15.89 8.34
C CYS A 98 0.37 -15.39 7.27
N GLY A 99 0.03 -14.11 7.29
CA GLY A 99 -0.94 -13.55 6.33
C GLY A 99 -1.48 -12.17 6.73
N VAL A 100 -2.52 -11.73 6.03
CA VAL A 100 -3.18 -10.43 6.25
C VAL A 100 -4.68 -10.56 6.00
N SER A 101 -5.47 -9.79 6.75
CA SER A 101 -6.90 -9.61 6.52
C SER A 101 -7.18 -8.20 6.02
N PHE A 102 -8.19 -8.06 5.16
CA PHE A 102 -8.56 -6.82 4.51
C PHE A 102 -9.97 -6.43 4.94
N GLN A 103 -10.13 -5.19 5.39
CA GLN A 103 -11.45 -4.59 5.61
C GLN A 103 -11.60 -3.38 4.70
N THR A 104 -12.74 -3.31 4.02
CA THR A 104 -13.09 -2.17 3.18
C THR A 104 -14.14 -1.34 3.88
N ILE A 105 -13.88 -0.04 4.02
CA ILE A 105 -14.80 0.93 4.62
C ILE A 105 -15.22 1.90 3.53
N PHE A 106 -16.52 1.93 3.25
CA PHE A 106 -17.11 2.87 2.30
C PHE A 106 -17.31 4.22 3.00
N PRO A 107 -16.94 5.34 2.37
CA PRO A 107 -17.30 6.66 2.88
C PRO A 107 -18.83 6.80 2.88
N GLU A 108 -19.39 7.34 3.98
CA GLU A 108 -20.83 7.65 4.11
C GLU A 108 -21.28 8.78 3.17
#